data_AF-A0A293MFX7-F1
#
_entry.id   AF-A0A293MFX7-F1
#
_cell.length_a   1.000
_cell.length_b   1.000
_cell.length_c   1.000
_cell.angle_alpha   90.00
_cell.angle_beta   90.00
_cell.angle_gamma   90.00
#
_symmetry.space_group_name_H-M   'P 1'
#
loop_
_entity.id
_entity.type
_entity.pdbx_description
1 polymer ?
#
loop_
_entity_poly.entity_id
_entity_poly.type
_entity_poly.pdbx_seq_one_letter_code
_entity_poly.pdbx_strand_id
1 'polypeptide(L)'
;MVSTKLRGTGKTHAYPQPEGVLGETMIKYGTDLGEESHFGQSLIEAGESLKQLADIKYALEDNVKQNFLEPLTQLQTKDLKDVLHHRKKLQGRRLDYDCKKRKQMKGDRLSELQSLRHFNGLLH
;
A
#
# COMPACT_ATOMS: atom_id res chain seq x y z
N MET A 1 8.12 21.94 22.35
CA MET A 1 9.31 21.29 21.76
C MET A 1 9.24 21.43 20.25
N VAL A 2 9.94 22.42 19.70
CA VAL A 2 10.11 22.56 18.25
C VAL A 2 11.20 21.56 17.86
N SER A 3 10.85 20.52 17.11
CA SER A 3 11.85 19.60 16.57
C SER A 3 12.51 20.24 15.37
N THR A 4 13.65 20.87 15.62
CA THR A 4 14.64 21.27 14.62
C THR A 4 14.95 20.08 13.72
N LYS A 5 14.41 20.06 12.50
CA LYS A 5 14.73 19.02 11.52
C LYS A 5 16.13 19.30 10.99
N LEU A 6 17.07 18.49 11.49
CA LEU A 6 18.48 18.46 11.12
C LEU A 6 18.64 18.47 9.60
N ARG A 7 19.32 19.51 9.11
CA ARG A 7 19.95 19.59 7.80
C ARG A 7 21.01 18.48 7.72
N GLY A 8 21.02 17.71 6.63
CA GLY A 8 22.17 16.88 6.26
C GLY A 8 21.96 15.37 6.37
N THR A 9 21.11 14.82 5.52
CA THR A 9 21.47 13.58 4.81
C THR A 9 21.11 13.84 3.36
N GLY A 10 22.11 14.00 2.50
CA GLY A 10 21.86 14.06 1.05
C GLY A 10 21.29 12.72 0.65
N LYS A 11 19.97 12.61 0.61
CA LYS A 11 19.29 11.43 0.09
C LYS A 11 19.64 11.39 -1.38
N THR A 12 20.49 10.44 -1.75
CA THR A 12 20.76 10.12 -3.14
C THR A 12 19.47 9.55 -3.71
N HIS A 13 18.67 10.41 -4.34
CA HIS A 13 17.54 9.95 -5.13
C HIS A 13 18.05 9.06 -6.24
N ALA A 14 17.34 7.96 -6.49
CA ALA A 14 17.81 6.91 -7.40
C ALA A 14 17.93 7.39 -8.86
N TYR A 15 17.27 8.49 -9.20
CA TYR A 15 17.29 9.10 -10.53
C TYR A 15 17.37 10.63 -10.44
N PRO A 16 18.03 11.27 -11.40
CA PRO A 16 18.11 12.73 -11.48
C PRO A 16 16.76 13.32 -11.94
N GLN A 17 16.27 14.38 -11.28
CA GLN A 17 15.12 15.14 -11.77
C GLN A 17 15.49 15.88 -13.06
N PRO A 18 14.63 15.85 -14.10
CA PRO A 18 14.88 16.56 -15.36
C PRO A 18 15.15 18.06 -15.16
N GLU A 19 14.44 18.70 -14.23
CA GLU A 19 14.65 20.10 -13.90
C GLU A 19 16.04 20.36 -13.31
N GLY A 20 16.54 19.44 -12.48
CA GLY A 20 17.88 19.56 -11.91
C GLY A 20 18.96 19.44 -12.99
N VAL A 21 18.81 18.48 -13.90
CA VAL A 21 19.73 18.28 -15.04
C VAL A 21 19.71 19.49 -15.98
N LEU A 22 18.51 20.02 -16.27
CA LEU A 22 18.37 21.24 -17.06
C LEU A 22 19.02 22.44 -16.34
N GLY A 23 18.78 22.58 -15.04
CA GLY A 23 19.36 23.66 -14.23
C GLY A 23 20.88 23.61 -14.19
N GLU A 24 21.48 22.44 -14.04
CA GLU A 24 22.95 22.25 -14.14
C GLU A 24 23.49 22.67 -15.50
N THR A 25 22.78 22.31 -16.58
CA THR A 25 23.16 22.67 -17.95
C THR A 25 23.08 24.18 -18.18
N MET A 26 22.02 24.83 -17.68
CA MET A 26 21.82 26.27 -17.78
C MET A 26 22.87 27.05 -16.98
N ILE A 27 23.20 26.61 -15.76
CA ILE A 27 24.27 27.23 -14.97
C ILE A 27 25.60 27.09 -15.70
N LYS A 28 25.95 25.88 -16.15
CA LYS A 28 27.21 25.61 -16.85
C LYS A 28 27.39 26.54 -18.04
N TYR A 29 26.45 26.52 -18.99
CA TYR A 29 26.60 27.33 -20.20
C TYR A 29 26.32 28.81 -19.96
N GLY A 30 25.57 29.17 -18.91
CA GLY A 30 25.42 30.55 -18.46
C GLY A 30 26.75 31.12 -17.96
N THR A 31 27.54 30.34 -17.22
CA THR A 31 28.91 30.70 -16.80
C THR A 31 29.87 30.77 -17.99
N ASP A 32 29.81 29.79 -18.91
CA ASP A 32 30.69 29.76 -20.10
C ASP A 32 30.48 30.97 -21.03
N LEU A 33 29.30 31.60 -21.00
CA LEU A 33 29.00 32.83 -21.75
C LEU A 33 29.66 34.10 -21.20
N GLY A 34 30.23 34.03 -19.98
CA GLY A 34 30.92 35.14 -19.33
C GLY A 34 30.00 36.11 -18.56
N GLU A 35 30.57 36.77 -17.55
CA GLU A 35 29.84 37.59 -16.58
C GLU A 35 29.19 38.84 -17.20
N GLU A 36 29.70 39.33 -18.32
CA GLU A 36 29.15 40.49 -19.05
C GLU A 36 27.89 40.13 -19.87
N SER A 37 27.61 38.85 -20.06
CA SER A 37 26.43 38.39 -20.80
C SER A 37 25.19 38.43 -19.91
N HIS A 38 24.30 39.40 -20.13
CA HIS A 38 22.99 39.44 -19.46
C HIS A 38 22.17 38.15 -19.66
N PHE A 39 22.32 37.51 -20.83
CA PHE A 39 21.71 36.21 -21.09
C PHE A 39 22.35 35.10 -20.24
N GLY A 40 23.68 35.11 -20.10
CA GLY A 40 24.41 34.19 -19.22
C GLY A 40 23.97 34.32 -17.76
N GLN A 41 23.87 35.55 -17.25
CA GLN A 41 23.35 35.83 -15.90
C GLN A 41 21.91 35.30 -15.72
N SER A 42 21.04 35.57 -16.70
CA SER A 42 19.64 35.07 -16.68
C SER A 42 19.56 33.54 -16.70
N LEU A 43 20.45 32.87 -17.45
CA LEU A 43 20.55 31.41 -17.48
C LEU A 43 20.97 30.83 -16.13
N ILE A 44 21.92 31.46 -15.45
CA ILE A 44 22.37 31.04 -14.12
C ILE A 44 21.23 31.15 -13.11
N GLU A 45 20.55 32.30 -13.02
CA GLU A 45 19.43 32.51 -12.09
C GLU A 45 18.27 31.53 -12.33
N ALA A 46 17.91 31.32 -13.60
CA ALA A 46 16.90 30.35 -13.97
C ALA A 46 17.33 28.91 -13.64
N GLY A 47 18.60 28.58 -13.85
CA GLY A 47 19.16 27.27 -13.53
C GLY A 47 19.18 26.99 -12.03
N GLU A 48 19.49 27.97 -11.20
CA GLU A 48 19.40 27.86 -9.73
C GLU A 48 17.96 27.62 -9.27
N SER A 49 17.00 28.34 -9.87
CA SER A 49 15.57 28.14 -9.60
C SER A 49 15.12 26.72 -9.97
N LEU A 50 15.59 26.18 -11.09
CA LEU A 50 15.29 24.80 -11.51
C LEU A 50 15.91 23.75 -10.58
N LYS A 51 17.11 24.00 -10.03
CA LYS A 51 17.69 23.12 -9.00
C LYS A 51 16.85 23.10 -7.72
N GLN A 52 16.35 24.26 -7.28
CA GLN A 52 15.43 24.31 -6.15
C GLN A 52 14.11 23.56 -6.45
N LEU A 53 13.60 23.65 -7.67
CA LEU A 53 12.43 22.89 -8.10
C LEU A 53 12.67 21.37 -8.06
N ALA A 54 13.86 20.91 -8.45
CA ALA A 54 14.25 19.51 -8.31
C ALA A 54 14.22 19.04 -6.84
N ASP A 55 14.74 19.83 -5.92
CA ASP A 55 14.71 19.53 -4.48
C ASP A 55 13.27 19.42 -3.94
N ILE A 56 12.38 20.31 -4.39
CA ILE A 56 10.95 20.25 -4.03
C ILE A 56 10.29 18.97 -4.57
N LYS A 57 10.61 18.58 -5.81
CA LYS A 57 10.08 17.33 -6.40
C LYS A 57 10.53 16.10 -5.65
N TYR A 58 11.81 16.03 -5.31
CA TYR A 58 12.36 14.97 -4.47
C TYR A 58 11.66 14.87 -3.11
N ALA A 59 11.41 16.01 -2.46
CA ALA A 59 10.66 16.05 -1.21
C ALA A 59 9.20 15.60 -1.38
N LEU A 60 8.56 15.95 -2.50
CA LEU A 60 7.20 15.52 -2.83
C LEU A 60 7.14 14.00 -3.05
N GLU A 61 8.07 13.43 -3.80
CA GLU A 61 8.16 11.99 -4.03
C GLU A 61 8.30 11.21 -2.72
N ASP A 62 9.21 11.66 -1.85
CA ASP A 62 9.39 11.10 -0.52
C ASP A 62 8.10 11.19 0.31
N ASN A 63 7.42 12.33 0.27
CA ASN A 63 6.18 12.55 1.00
C ASN A 63 5.07 11.60 0.54
N VAL A 64 4.89 11.46 -0.78
CA VAL A 64 3.90 10.55 -1.38
C VAL A 64 4.26 9.10 -1.05
N LYS A 65 5.54 8.72 -1.13
CA LYS A 65 5.97 7.37 -0.80
C LYS A 65 5.65 7.02 0.65
N GLN A 66 6.04 7.87 1.60
CA GLN A 66 5.89 7.60 3.03
C GLN A 66 4.45 7.74 3.53
N ASN A 67 3.71 8.74 3.07
CA ASN A 67 2.39 9.06 3.64
C ASN A 67 1.23 8.44 2.85
N PHE A 68 1.49 7.90 1.66
CA PHE A 68 0.45 7.32 0.82
C PHE A 68 0.78 5.90 0.38
N LEU A 69 1.90 5.69 -0.33
CA LEU A 69 2.21 4.38 -0.93
C LEU A 69 2.55 3.31 0.12
N GLU A 70 3.38 3.63 1.10
CA GLU A 70 3.76 2.69 2.17
C GLU A 70 2.55 2.26 3.02
N PRO A 71 1.68 3.18 3.51
CA PRO A 71 0.45 2.81 4.20
C PRO A 71 -0.47 1.90 3.37
N LEU A 72 -0.67 2.20 2.08
CA LEU A 72 -1.48 1.36 1.21
C LEU A 72 -0.87 -0.03 0.98
N THR A 73 0.46 -0.09 0.86
CA THR A 73 1.19 -1.35 0.76
C THR A 73 1.02 -2.18 2.03
N GLN A 74 1.10 -1.57 3.21
CA GLN A 74 0.86 -2.25 4.48
C GLN A 74 -0.58 -2.76 4.58
N LEU A 75 -1.57 -1.93 4.25
CA LEU A 75 -2.98 -2.30 4.21
C LEU A 75 -3.20 -3.54 3.34
N GLN A 76 -2.64 -3.54 2.12
CA GLN A 76 -2.81 -4.63 1.16
C GLN A 76 -2.11 -5.92 1.63
N THR A 77 -0.88 -5.80 2.11
CA THR A 77 -0.02 -6.96 2.40
C THR A 77 -0.32 -7.61 3.74
N LYS A 78 -0.96 -6.89 4.67
CA LYS A 78 -1.27 -7.35 6.02
C LYS A 78 -2.77 -7.37 6.28
N ASP A 79 -3.39 -6.21 6.48
CA ASP A 79 -4.75 -6.13 7.02
C ASP A 79 -5.78 -6.79 6.10
N LEU A 80 -5.69 -6.55 4.78
CA LEU A 80 -6.57 -7.22 3.82
C LEU A 80 -6.33 -8.73 3.75
N LYS A 81 -5.08 -9.18 3.85
CA LYS A 81 -4.78 -10.62 3.89
C LYS A 81 -5.36 -11.28 5.13
N ASP A 82 -5.27 -10.64 6.29
CA ASP A 82 -5.81 -11.14 7.55
C ASP A 82 -7.34 -11.24 7.50
N VAL A 83 -8.02 -10.21 6.98
CA VAL A 83 -9.47 -10.23 6.76
C VAL A 83 -9.87 -11.38 5.83
N LEU A 84 -9.17 -11.55 4.71
CA LEU A 84 -9.44 -12.63 3.76
C LEU A 84 -9.20 -14.02 4.38
N HIS A 85 -8.13 -14.16 5.17
CA HIS A 85 -7.83 -15.40 5.90
C HIS A 85 -8.96 -15.77 6.86
N HIS A 86 -9.39 -14.82 7.70
CA HIS A 86 -10.49 -15.03 8.64
C HIS A 86 -11.81 -15.33 7.93
N ARG A 87 -12.11 -14.64 6.83
CA ARG A 87 -13.29 -14.92 6.00
C ARG A 87 -13.28 -16.36 5.47
N LYS A 88 -12.15 -16.82 4.93
CA LYS A 88 -12.01 -18.20 4.43
C LYS A 88 -12.18 -19.23 5.56
N LYS A 89 -11.60 -18.96 6.73
CA LYS A 89 -11.74 -19.82 7.92
C LYS A 89 -13.19 -19.92 8.40
N LEU A 90 -13.90 -18.79 8.44
CA LEU A 90 -15.32 -18.75 8.83
C LEU A 90 -16.20 -19.53 7.84
N GLN A 91 -15.95 -19.37 6.53
CA GLN A 91 -16.65 -20.12 5.50
C GLN A 91 -16.48 -21.64 5.68
N GLY A 92 -15.26 -22.11 5.99
CA GLY A 92 -15.01 -23.52 6.29
C GLY A 92 -15.82 -24.02 7.49
N ARG A 93 -15.78 -23.29 8.61
CA ARG A 93 -16.56 -23.64 9.82
C ARG A 93 -18.07 -23.70 9.58
N ARG A 94 -18.59 -22.77 8.76
CA ARG A 94 -20.01 -22.76 8.37
C ARG A 94 -20.38 -24.04 7.61
N LEU A 95 -19.56 -24.43 6.61
CA LEU A 95 -19.80 -25.64 5.83
C LEU A 95 -19.73 -26.91 6.69
N ASP A 96 -18.78 -26.98 7.62
CA ASP A 96 -18.68 -28.09 8.58
C ASP A 96 -19.92 -28.19 9.47
N TYR A 97 -20.39 -27.06 9.98
CA TYR A 97 -21.62 -26.99 10.77
C TYR A 97 -22.83 -27.49 9.96
N ASP A 98 -22.99 -27.02 8.72
CA ASP A 98 -24.07 -27.46 7.82
C ASP A 98 -24.02 -28.98 7.55
N CYS A 99 -22.81 -29.54 7.41
CA CYS A 99 -22.62 -30.98 7.27
C CYS A 99 -23.06 -31.75 8.52
N LYS A 100 -22.60 -31.32 9.71
CA LYS A 100 -22.95 -31.95 10.99
C LYS A 100 -24.45 -31.85 11.28
N LYS A 101 -25.06 -30.69 11.06
CA LYS A 101 -26.50 -30.47 11.26
C LYS A 101 -27.34 -31.38 10.36
N ARG A 102 -26.96 -31.51 9.08
CA ARG A 102 -27.64 -32.45 8.16
C ARG A 102 -27.51 -33.91 8.59
N LYS A 103 -26.36 -34.32 9.13
CA LYS A 103 -26.16 -35.68 9.66
C LYS A 103 -27.00 -35.92 10.92
N GLN A 104 -27.04 -34.97 11.85
CA GLN A 104 -27.85 -35.05 13.06
C GLN A 104 -29.34 -35.21 12.73
N MET A 105 -29.90 -34.33 11.89
CA MET A 105 -31.31 -34.43 11.49
C MET A 105 -31.65 -35.77 10.81
N LYS A 106 -30.71 -36.33 10.04
CA LYS A 106 -30.89 -37.68 9.47
C LYS A 106 -30.87 -38.77 10.54
N GLY A 107 -29.98 -38.67 11.52
CA GLY A 107 -29.89 -39.60 12.65
C GLY A 107 -31.16 -39.58 13.51
N ASP A 108 -31.62 -38.39 13.90
CA ASP A 108 -32.84 -38.22 14.71
C ASP A 108 -34.06 -38.84 14.02
N ARG A 109 -34.21 -38.60 12.71
CA ARG A 109 -35.29 -39.19 11.90
C ARG A 109 -35.20 -40.72 11.81
N LEU A 110 -34.00 -41.29 11.76
CA LEU A 110 -33.82 -42.75 11.73
C LEU A 110 -34.20 -43.38 13.08
N SER A 111 -33.79 -42.77 14.18
CA SER A 111 -34.14 -43.21 15.54
C SER A 111 -35.65 -43.18 15.76
N GLU A 112 -36.33 -42.11 15.33
CA GLU A 112 -37.78 -41.99 15.42
C GLU A 112 -38.51 -43.09 14.62
N LEU A 113 -38.06 -43.37 13.39
CA LEU A 113 -38.61 -44.44 12.56
C LEU A 113 -38.38 -45.84 13.15
N GLN A 114 -37.25 -46.06 13.84
CA GLN A 114 -36.97 -47.31 14.53
C GLN A 114 -37.88 -47.49 15.75
N SER A 115 -38.08 -46.45 16.56
CA SER A 115 -39.00 -46.45 17.69
C SER A 115 -40.44 -46.72 17.25
N LEU A 116 -40.90 -46.08 16.17
CA LEU A 116 -42.23 -46.32 15.60
C LEU A 116 -42.39 -47.74 15.08
N ARG A 117 -41.36 -48.31 14.44
CA ARG A 117 -41.38 -49.72 14.02
C ARG A 117 -41.45 -50.67 15.20
N HIS A 118 -40.68 -50.42 16.25
CA HIS A 118 -40.68 -51.26 17.44
C HIS A 118 -42.04 -51.22 18.15
N PHE A 119 -42.61 -50.03 18.32
CA PHE A 119 -43.93 -49.86 18.92
C PHE A 119 -45.04 -50.58 18.13
N ASN A 120 -45.07 -50.42 16.80
CA ASN A 120 -46.05 -51.11 15.97
C ASN A 120 -45.85 -52.64 15.94
N GLY A 121 -44.61 -53.12 16.08
CA GLY A 121 -44.32 -54.55 16.18
C GLY A 121 -44.70 -55.18 17.54
N LEU A 122 -44.85 -54.38 18.59
CA LEU A 122 -45.33 -54.83 19.91
C LEU A 122 -46.87 -54.85 20.00
N LEU A 123 -47.56 -54.22 19.06
CA LEU A 123 -49.03 -54.14 19.00
C LEU A 123 -49.67 -55.33 18.25
N HIS A 124 -48.90 -56.36 17.90
CA HIS A 124 -49.33 -57.52 17.10
C HIS A 124 -48.90 -58.82 17.75
#